data_AF-A0AA96SN27-F1
#
_entry.id   AF-A0AA96SN27-F1
#
_cell.length_a   1.000
_cell.length_b   1.000
_cell.length_c   1.000
_cell.angle_alpha   90.00
_cell.angle_beta   90.00
_cell.angle_gamma   90.00
#
_symmetry.space_group_name_H-M   'P 1'
#
loop_
_entity.id
_entity.type
_entity.pdbx_description
1 polymer ?
#
loop_
_entity_poly.entity_id
_entity_poly.type
_entity_poly.pdbx_seq_one_letter_code
_entity_poly.pdbx_strand_id
1 'polypeptide(L)'
;MLSESRIKVVTEKVGRLFVPHEEQYPHYKLVPIDTDRQGYLCLLFYINRSNFLVLEPRIKRYAAVRRLSLLLENAPYTVYETVR
;
A
#
# COMPACT_ATOMS: atom_id res chain seq x y z
N MET A 1 -10.87 -5.78 27.93
CA MET A 1 -10.15 -5.98 26.66
C MET A 1 -10.73 -5.01 25.64
N LEU A 2 -9.97 -4.00 25.22
CA LEU A 2 -10.32 -3.26 24.00
C LEU A 2 -10.12 -4.27 22.86
N SER A 3 -11.19 -4.73 22.24
CA SER A 3 -11.06 -5.49 21.00
C SER A 3 -10.50 -4.53 19.97
N GLU A 4 -9.22 -4.66 19.61
CA GLU A 4 -8.66 -4.04 18.40
C GLU A 4 -9.50 -4.53 17.22
N SER A 5 -10.51 -3.76 16.82
CA SER A 5 -11.23 -4.01 15.58
C SER A 5 -10.28 -3.65 14.44
N ARG A 6 -9.44 -4.61 14.03
CA ARG A 6 -8.46 -4.36 12.98
C ARG A 6 -9.18 -4.09 11.68
N ILE A 7 -8.89 -2.94 11.07
CA ILE A 7 -9.45 -2.58 9.78
C ILE A 7 -9.06 -3.64 8.76
N LYS A 8 -10.07 -4.22 8.12
CA LYS A 8 -9.86 -5.16 7.01
C LYS A 8 -9.28 -4.39 5.83
N VAL A 9 -8.01 -4.66 5.54
CA VAL A 9 -7.35 -4.08 4.37
C VAL A 9 -7.89 -4.74 3.11
N VAL A 10 -8.45 -3.92 2.22
CA VAL A 10 -8.85 -4.30 0.87
C VAL A 10 -7.93 -3.59 -0.11
N THR A 11 -7.40 -4.32 -1.08
CA THR A 11 -6.47 -3.77 -2.09
C THR A 11 -7.13 -3.74 -3.45
N GLU A 12 -7.04 -2.61 -4.15
CA GLU A 12 -7.37 -2.50 -5.56
C GLU A 12 -6.19 -3.00 -6.40
N LYS A 13 -6.41 -4.10 -7.13
CA LYS A 13 -5.37 -4.68 -8.00
C LYS A 13 -5.25 -3.88 -9.28
N VAL A 14 -4.06 -3.40 -9.56
CA VAL A 14 -3.81 -2.52 -10.71
C VAL A 14 -2.59 -2.95 -11.50
N GLY A 15 -2.56 -2.64 -12.79
CA GLY A 15 -1.42 -2.90 -13.65
C GLY A 15 -0.20 -2.05 -13.30
N ARG A 16 0.99 -2.47 -13.76
CA ARG A 16 2.26 -1.76 -13.51
C ARG A 16 2.29 -0.30 -13.92
N LEU A 17 1.61 0.02 -15.02
CA LEU A 17 1.56 1.37 -15.59
C LEU A 17 0.40 2.21 -15.04
N PHE A 18 -0.30 1.71 -14.01
CA PHE A 18 -1.42 2.44 -13.43
C PHE A 18 -0.93 3.71 -12.70
N VAL A 19 -1.50 4.83 -13.13
CA VAL A 19 -1.37 6.15 -12.52
C VAL A 19 -2.77 6.59 -12.12
N PRO A 20 -3.04 6.82 -10.83
CA PRO A 20 -4.33 7.33 -10.37
C PRO A 20 -4.62 8.73 -10.90
N HIS A 21 -5.91 9.06 -10.99
CA HIS A 21 -6.36 10.43 -11.22
C HIS A 21 -6.06 11.32 -9.99
N GLU A 22 -6.06 12.64 -10.17
CA GLU A 22 -5.64 13.59 -9.11
C GLU A 22 -6.51 13.48 -7.85
N GLU A 23 -7.80 13.21 -8.00
CA GLU A 23 -8.76 13.00 -6.91
C GLU A 23 -8.55 11.71 -6.11
N GLN A 24 -7.72 10.79 -6.60
CA GLN A 24 -7.38 9.53 -5.94
C GLN A 24 -6.11 9.64 -5.09
N TYR A 25 -5.59 10.86 -4.90
CA TYR A 25 -4.51 11.15 -3.95
C TYR A 25 -5.08 11.76 -2.66
N PRO A 26 -4.47 11.49 -1.49
CA PRO A 26 -3.34 10.58 -1.30
C PRO A 26 -3.79 9.11 -1.22
N HIS A 27 -2.86 8.18 -1.45
CA HIS A 27 -3.13 6.75 -1.38
C HIS A 27 -1.90 5.94 -0.97
N TYR A 28 -2.13 4.70 -0.53
CA TYR A 28 -1.07 3.72 -0.33
C TYR A 28 -0.87 2.88 -1.59
N LYS A 29 0.37 2.51 -1.88
CA LYS A 29 0.72 1.64 -3.02
C LYS A 29 1.68 0.54 -2.60
N LEU A 30 1.30 -0.71 -2.86
CA LEU A 30 2.15 -1.89 -2.77
C LEU A 30 2.73 -2.19 -4.15
N VAL A 31 4.05 -2.13 -4.27
CA VAL A 31 4.76 -2.33 -5.54
C VAL A 31 5.67 -3.55 -5.44
N PRO A 32 5.54 -4.56 -6.32
CA PRO A 32 6.47 -5.68 -6.37
C PRO A 32 7.90 -5.22 -6.65
N ILE A 33 8.87 -5.83 -5.96
CA ILE A 33 10.29 -5.62 -6.26
C ILE A 33 10.67 -6.59 -7.38
N ASP A 34 10.95 -6.09 -8.57
CA ASP A 34 11.09 -6.91 -9.79
C ASP A 34 12.20 -7.96 -9.73
N THR A 35 13.32 -7.61 -9.09
CA THR A 35 14.46 -8.51 -8.92
C THR A 35 14.25 -9.55 -7.82
N ASP A 36 13.16 -9.45 -7.06
CA ASP A 36 12.91 -10.32 -5.92
C ASP A 36 12.03 -11.53 -6.30
N ARG A 37 12.63 -12.72 -6.28
CA ARG A 37 11.92 -14.00 -6.50
C ARG A 37 11.09 -14.45 -5.29
N GLN A 38 11.23 -13.79 -4.15
CA GLN A 38 10.60 -14.20 -2.89
C GLN A 38 9.29 -13.46 -2.61
N GLY A 39 8.82 -12.61 -3.54
CA GLY A 39 7.55 -11.90 -3.45
C GLY A 39 7.55 -10.75 -2.43
N TYR A 40 8.70 -10.10 -2.21
CA TYR A 40 8.73 -8.86 -1.44
C TYR A 40 8.14 -7.68 -2.23
N LEU A 41 7.54 -6.76 -1.48
CA LEU A 41 6.90 -5.55 -1.96
C LEU A 41 7.59 -4.33 -1.33
N CYS A 42 7.50 -3.19 -1.99
CA CYS A 42 7.72 -1.87 -1.41
C CYS A 42 6.36 -1.26 -1.04
N LEU A 43 6.23 -0.72 0.18
CA LEU A 43 5.05 0.01 0.63
C LEU A 43 5.33 1.51 0.56
N LEU A 44 4.55 2.19 -0.28
CA LEU A 44 4.64 3.61 -0.54
C LEU A 44 3.38 4.34 -0.07
N PHE A 45 3.53 5.60 0.31
CA PHE A 45 2.43 6.55 0.49
C PHE A 45 2.61 7.72 -0.45
N TYR A 46 1.73 7.84 -1.44
CA TYR A 46 1.75 8.93 -2.40
C TYR A 46 0.90 10.09 -1.89
N ILE A 47 1.52 11.27 -1.81
CA ILE A 47 0.85 12.52 -1.43
C ILE A 47 0.20 13.15 -2.67
N ASN A 48 0.91 13.11 -3.79
CA ASN A 48 0.46 13.50 -5.12
C ASN A 48 1.30 12.76 -6.17
N ARG A 49 1.13 13.06 -7.46
CA ARG A 49 1.86 12.39 -8.55
C ARG A 49 3.38 12.43 -8.43
N SER A 50 3.95 13.51 -7.90
CA SER A 50 5.39 13.74 -7.86
C SER A 50 6.03 13.49 -6.49
N ASN A 51 5.23 13.40 -5.43
CA ASN A 51 5.70 13.31 -4.06
C ASN A 51 5.16 12.07 -3.37
N PHE A 52 6.06 11.24 -2.85
CA PHE A 52 5.73 10.04 -2.10
C PHE A 52 6.74 9.78 -0.98
N LEU A 53 6.30 9.02 0.01
CA LEU A 53 7.13 8.50 1.09
C LEU A 53 7.32 6.99 0.91
N VAL A 54 8.55 6.52 1.11
CA VAL A 54 8.83 5.09 1.25
C VAL A 54 8.60 4.71 2.71
N LEU A 55 7.50 4.00 2.99
CA LEU A 55 7.19 3.56 4.35
C LEU A 55 7.97 2.31 4.71
N GLU A 56 8.04 1.35 3.78
CA GLU A 56 8.81 0.12 3.92
C GLU A 56 9.42 -0.26 2.57
N PRO A 57 10.75 -0.23 2.41
CA PRO A 57 11.39 -0.49 1.12
C PRO A 57 11.31 -1.96 0.69
N ARG A 58 11.17 -2.87 1.66
CA ARG A 58 11.12 -4.32 1.44
C ARG A 58 10.31 -5.01 2.53
N ILE A 59 9.10 -5.45 2.20
CA ILE A 59 8.18 -6.07 3.14
C ILE A 59 7.42 -7.24 2.50
N LYS A 60 7.15 -8.31 3.27
CA LYS A 60 6.27 -9.39 2.82
C LYS A 60 4.81 -8.91 2.82
N ARG A 61 4.01 -9.38 1.86
CA ARG A 61 2.58 -8.98 1.72
C ARG A 61 1.79 -9.05 3.03
N TYR A 62 1.91 -10.13 3.79
CA TYR A 62 1.19 -10.30 5.06
C TYR A 62 1.57 -9.25 6.11
N ALA A 63 2.84 -8.85 6.15
CA ALA A 63 3.33 -7.82 7.07
C ALA A 63 2.87 -6.43 6.63
N ALA A 64 2.87 -6.18 5.32
CA ALA A 64 2.34 -4.94 4.75
C ALA A 64 0.86 -4.77 5.06
N VAL A 65 0.06 -5.83 4.93
CA VAL A 65 -1.37 -5.83 5.31
C VAL A 65 -1.57 -5.49 6.78
N ARG A 66 -0.78 -6.05 7.70
CA ARG A 66 -0.88 -5.69 9.12
C ARG A 66 -0.51 -4.23 9.38
N ARG A 67 0.56 -3.74 8.74
CA ARG A 67 0.97 -2.34 8.88
C ARG A 67 -0.09 -1.39 8.33
N LEU A 68 -0.66 -1.70 7.17
CA LEU A 68 -1.76 -0.95 6.58
C LEU A 68 -3.02 -0.96 7.45
N SER A 69 -3.34 -2.08 8.09
CA SER A 69 -4.47 -2.16 9.02
C SER A 69 -4.36 -1.10 10.13
N LEU A 70 -3.17 -0.93 10.70
CA LEU A 70 -2.88 0.09 11.72
C LEU A 70 -2.88 1.51 11.15
N LEU A 71 -2.28 1.72 9.98
CA LEU A 71 -2.23 3.04 9.35
C LEU A 71 -3.63 3.55 8.96
N LEU A 72 -4.49 2.65 8.48
CA LEU A 72 -5.85 2.98 8.08
C LEU A 72 -6.75 3.37 9.26
N GLU A 73 -6.37 3.09 10.51
CA GLU A 73 -7.13 3.54 11.69
C GLU A 73 -7.18 5.06 11.80
N ASN A 74 -6.12 5.73 11.32
CA ASN A 74 -5.98 7.19 11.42
C ASN A 74 -5.89 7.87 10.04
N ALA A 75 -5.70 7.11 8.95
CA ALA A 75 -5.48 7.63 7.61
C ALA A 75 -6.16 6.72 6.56
N PRO A 76 -7.50 6.80 6.40
CA PRO A 76 -8.30 5.86 5.62
C PRO A 76 -8.23 6.15 4.11
N TYR A 77 -7.08 5.86 3.51
CA TYR A 77 -6.84 6.06 2.08
C TYR A 77 -6.86 4.76 1.28
N THR A 78 -7.17 4.84 -0.02
CA THR A 78 -7.17 3.69 -0.92
C THR A 78 -5.82 2.98 -0.93
N VAL A 79 -5.85 1.66 -1.02
CA VAL A 79 -4.66 0.83 -1.14
C VAL A 79 -4.60 0.19 -2.52
N TYR A 80 -3.70 0.67 -3.36
CA TYR A 80 -3.41 0.03 -4.65
C TYR A 80 -2.35 -1.05 -4.48
N GLU A 81 -2.54 -2.22 -5.07
CA GLU A 81 -1.53 -3.26 -5.16
C GLU A 81 -1.22 -3.54 -6.62
N THR A 82 0.02 -3.23 -7.03
CA THR A 82 0.48 -3.47 -8.38
C THR A 82 0.70 -4.96 -8.57
N VAL A 83 0.02 -5.55 -9.56
CA VAL A 83 0.22 -6.95 -9.93
C VAL A 83 1.34 -7.06 -10.97
N ARG A 84 2.09 -8.17 -10.91
CA ARG A 84 3.08 -8.51 -11.95
C ARG A 84 2.40 -8.97 -13.21
#